data_AF-A0A2S0M183-F1
#
_entry.id   AF-A0A2S0M183-F1
#
_cell.length_a   1.000
_cell.length_b   1.000
_cell.length_c   1.000
_cell.angle_alpha   90.00
_cell.angle_beta   90.00
_cell.angle_gamma   90.00
#
_symmetry.space_group_name_H-M   'P 1'
#
loop_
_entity.id
_entity.type
_entity.pdbx_description
1 polymer ?
#
loop_
_entity_poly.entity_id
_entity_poly.type
_entity_poly.pdbx_seq_one_letter_code
_entity_poly.pdbx_strand_id
1 'polypeptide(L)'
;MARSDRGPQLGRRGFLTGGAALAGGVVGFGVADRTATSSSADRAVLTDSRAVGDATEPFYGDRQAGVTTAPQAHAVFLAFDLSKKAHRENLTGVLRTWTHDAARLARGRSGLADLQPELAEHPARLTVTIGFGPNLLGKVGLGGRSPQWLRPLPAFPQIDRLEDRWSGGDLLLQICADDPLTVAHAARVLASGVRGVATQRWVQRGFRRAVGTDPSGRMSRASEFCPGAVLRPAR
;
A
#
# COMPACT_ATOMS: atom_id res chain seq x y z
N MET A 1 -24.29 4.88 -52.43
CA MET A 1 -23.88 4.62 -51.05
C MET A 1 -24.76 5.44 -50.12
N ALA A 2 -25.62 4.79 -49.33
CA ALA A 2 -26.04 5.16 -47.97
C ALA A 2 -27.35 4.42 -47.62
N ARG A 3 -27.25 3.41 -46.74
CA ARG A 3 -28.36 2.82 -45.98
C ARG A 3 -28.72 3.75 -44.82
N SER A 4 -30.00 3.82 -44.48
CA SER A 4 -30.42 4.04 -43.09
C SER A 4 -31.84 3.50 -42.91
N ASP A 5 -31.95 2.25 -42.46
CA ASP A 5 -33.21 1.67 -41.96
C ASP A 5 -33.37 2.02 -40.49
N ARG A 6 -34.56 2.53 -40.15
CA ARG A 6 -34.99 2.88 -38.79
C ARG A 6 -35.43 1.61 -38.07
N GLY A 7 -34.90 1.38 -36.86
CA GLY A 7 -35.33 0.27 -36.01
C GLY A 7 -36.73 0.45 -35.41
N PRO A 8 -37.45 -0.63 -35.05
CA PRO A 8 -38.62 -0.55 -34.18
C PRO A 8 -38.28 -0.90 -32.73
N GLN A 9 -38.80 -0.06 -31.83
CA GLN A 9 -38.76 -0.16 -30.38
C GLN A 9 -39.65 -1.31 -29.89
N LEU A 10 -39.17 -2.12 -28.94
CA LEU A 10 -39.99 -3.11 -28.24
C LEU A 10 -40.37 -2.58 -26.86
N GLY A 11 -41.66 -2.27 -26.73
CA GLY A 11 -42.30 -1.80 -25.51
C GLY A 11 -42.66 -2.93 -24.54
N ARG A 12 -42.53 -2.59 -23.26
CA ARG A 12 -42.96 -3.34 -22.08
C ARG A 12 -44.47 -3.61 -22.11
N ARG A 13 -44.90 -4.88 -22.16
CA ARG A 13 -46.00 -5.48 -21.35
C ARG A 13 -46.49 -6.78 -21.97
N GLY A 14 -46.55 -7.81 -21.13
CA GLY A 14 -47.40 -8.98 -21.30
C GLY A 14 -46.63 -10.20 -21.76
N PHE A 15 -46.37 -11.14 -20.85
CA PHE A 15 -46.58 -12.58 -21.05
C PHE A 15 -46.33 -13.30 -19.71
N LEU A 16 -47.35 -13.23 -18.84
CA LEU A 16 -47.55 -14.17 -17.74
C LEU A 16 -49.01 -14.61 -17.82
N THR A 17 -49.29 -15.75 -18.47
CA THR A 17 -50.50 -16.57 -18.27
C THR A 17 -50.49 -17.80 -19.19
N GLY A 18 -50.71 -18.98 -18.61
CA GLY A 18 -51.14 -20.22 -19.29
C GLY A 18 -50.00 -21.23 -19.53
N GLY A 19 -50.07 -22.51 -19.15
CA GLY A 19 -51.22 -23.32 -18.75
C GLY A 19 -50.81 -24.61 -18.02
N ALA A 20 -51.83 -25.34 -17.60
CA ALA A 20 -51.85 -26.33 -16.53
C ALA A 20 -51.45 -27.77 -16.91
N ALA A 21 -51.06 -28.48 -15.85
CA ALA A 21 -51.00 -29.92 -15.56
C ALA A 21 -51.50 -30.96 -16.58
N LEU A 22 -50.71 -32.03 -16.72
CA LEU A 22 -51.20 -33.40 -16.92
C LEU A 22 -50.42 -34.37 -16.01
N ALA A 23 -51.17 -35.16 -15.24
CA ALA A 23 -50.67 -36.21 -14.37
C ALA A 23 -50.52 -37.54 -15.14
N GLY A 24 -49.43 -38.27 -14.88
CA GLY A 24 -49.21 -39.63 -15.40
C GLY A 24 -47.85 -40.16 -14.94
N GLY A 25 -47.83 -41.11 -14.01
CA GLY A 25 -46.60 -41.66 -13.44
C GLY A 25 -45.90 -42.66 -14.35
N VAL A 26 -44.58 -42.55 -14.43
CA VAL A 26 -43.66 -43.64 -14.77
C VAL A 26 -42.38 -43.45 -13.95
N VAL A 27 -41.98 -44.49 -13.22
CA VAL A 27 -40.68 -44.60 -12.54
C VAL A 27 -39.56 -44.55 -13.58
N GLY A 28 -38.65 -43.57 -13.45
CA GLY A 28 -37.51 -43.40 -14.35
C GLY A 28 -36.43 -42.59 -13.66
N PHE A 29 -35.30 -43.25 -13.40
CA PHE A 29 -34.09 -42.72 -12.79
C PHE A 29 -33.62 -41.43 -13.48
N GLY A 30 -33.37 -40.40 -12.67
CA GLY A 30 -32.79 -39.14 -13.10
C GLY A 30 -32.45 -38.32 -11.87
N VAL A 31 -31.40 -38.76 -11.16
CA VAL A 31 -30.83 -38.05 -10.02
C VAL A 31 -30.62 -36.60 -10.42
N ALA A 32 -31.34 -35.69 -9.77
CA ALA A 32 -30.99 -34.28 -9.74
C ALA A 32 -29.68 -34.18 -8.96
N ASP A 33 -28.58 -34.48 -9.62
CA ASP A 33 -27.26 -34.28 -9.06
C ASP A 33 -26.95 -32.79 -9.15
N ARG A 34 -27.50 -32.04 -8.19
CA ARG A 34 -26.93 -30.76 -7.80
C ARG A 34 -25.65 -31.07 -7.03
N THR A 35 -24.63 -31.57 -7.71
CA THR A 35 -23.24 -31.55 -7.24
C THR A 35 -22.71 -30.11 -7.35
N ALA A 36 -23.31 -29.22 -6.57
CA ALA A 36 -22.67 -27.98 -6.13
C ALA A 36 -21.81 -28.29 -4.90
N THR A 37 -20.88 -29.23 -5.04
CA THR A 37 -19.85 -29.54 -4.03
C THR A 37 -18.49 -29.08 -4.54
N SER A 38 -18.39 -27.80 -4.92
CA SER A 38 -17.11 -27.11 -5.15
C SER A 38 -16.92 -25.90 -4.22
N SER A 39 -17.70 -25.76 -3.14
CA SER A 39 -17.85 -24.47 -2.44
C SER A 39 -17.31 -24.40 -1.01
N SER A 40 -16.59 -25.41 -0.51
CA SER A 40 -15.94 -25.31 0.82
C SER A 40 -14.45 -24.99 0.74
N ALA A 41 -13.69 -25.65 -0.14
CA ALA A 41 -12.25 -25.42 -0.30
C ALA A 41 -11.96 -24.05 -0.96
N ASP A 42 -12.64 -23.71 -2.05
CA ASP A 42 -12.49 -22.41 -2.72
C ASP A 42 -12.90 -21.24 -1.81
N ARG A 43 -13.89 -21.44 -0.94
CA ARG A 43 -14.29 -20.41 0.03
C ARG A 43 -13.29 -20.24 1.15
N ALA A 44 -12.66 -21.32 1.63
CA ALA A 44 -11.61 -21.23 2.65
C ALA A 44 -10.36 -20.50 2.13
N VAL A 45 -9.93 -20.78 0.89
CA VAL A 45 -8.80 -20.09 0.24
C VAL A 45 -9.10 -18.61 0.00
N LEU A 46 -10.33 -18.27 -0.39
CA LEU A 46 -10.79 -16.89 -0.55
C LEU A 46 -10.90 -16.13 0.80
N THR A 47 -11.17 -16.81 1.90
CA THR A 47 -11.19 -16.20 3.25
C THR A 47 -9.77 -15.79 3.68
N ASP A 48 -8.77 -16.61 3.38
CA ASP A 48 -7.36 -16.33 3.71
C ASP A 48 -6.81 -15.14 2.90
N SER A 49 -7.15 -15.07 1.61
CA SER A 49 -6.72 -13.96 0.75
C SER A 49 -7.35 -12.61 1.14
N ARG A 50 -8.63 -12.59 1.54
CA ARG A 50 -9.28 -11.37 2.06
C ARG A 50 -8.70 -10.93 3.40
N ALA A 51 -8.32 -11.88 4.26
CA ALA A 51 -7.70 -11.56 5.54
C ALA A 51 -6.40 -10.76 5.36
N VAL A 52 -5.62 -11.03 4.31
CA VAL A 52 -4.42 -10.24 3.97
C VAL A 52 -4.80 -8.82 3.53
N GLY A 53 -5.76 -8.68 2.61
CA GLY A 53 -6.17 -7.38 2.06
C GLY A 53 -6.80 -6.44 3.09
N ASP A 54 -7.61 -6.98 4.01
CA ASP A 54 -8.35 -6.20 5.00
C ASP A 54 -7.56 -5.96 6.30
N ALA A 55 -6.39 -6.60 6.45
CA ALA A 55 -5.57 -6.42 7.64
C ALA A 55 -5.04 -4.97 7.75
N THR A 56 -5.12 -4.43 8.96
CA THR A 56 -4.71 -3.04 9.27
C THR A 56 -3.62 -3.01 10.34
N GLU A 57 -2.75 -2.02 10.26
CA GLU A 57 -1.80 -1.70 11.34
C GLU A 57 -2.22 -0.37 12.01
N PRO A 58 -2.10 -0.23 13.35
CA PRO A 58 -2.44 1.02 14.03
C PRO A 58 -1.57 2.18 13.56
N PHE A 59 -2.18 3.25 13.04
CA PHE A 59 -1.46 4.45 12.62
C PHE A 59 -1.03 5.34 13.80
N TYR A 60 -1.93 5.51 14.79
CA TYR A 60 -1.68 6.30 15.99
C TYR A 60 -1.16 5.43 17.12
N GLY A 61 -0.17 5.93 17.84
CA GLY A 61 0.43 5.30 19.02
C GLY A 61 1.65 6.09 19.49
N ASP A 62 2.34 5.57 20.49
CA ASP A 62 3.53 6.22 21.07
C ASP A 62 4.73 6.27 20.10
N ARG A 63 4.76 5.35 19.13
CA ARG A 63 5.80 5.25 18.09
C ARG A 63 5.13 5.07 16.73
N GLN A 64 5.75 5.62 15.69
CA GLN A 64 5.28 5.43 14.32
C GLN A 64 5.29 3.93 13.95
N ALA A 65 4.23 3.49 13.28
CA ALA A 65 4.19 2.17 12.66
C ALA A 65 5.28 2.03 11.56
N GLY A 66 5.64 0.79 11.22
CA GLY A 66 6.70 0.49 10.24
C GLY A 66 8.13 0.41 10.81
N VAL A 67 8.30 0.68 12.11
CA VAL A 67 9.59 0.50 12.82
C VAL A 67 9.64 -0.83 13.57
N THR A 68 8.72 -1.04 14.51
CA THR A 68 8.60 -2.30 15.27
C THR A 68 7.57 -3.26 14.67
N THR A 69 6.80 -2.81 13.69
CA THR A 69 5.86 -3.63 12.92
C THR A 69 6.59 -4.78 12.25
N ALA A 70 5.98 -5.97 12.20
CA ALA A 70 6.56 -7.10 11.48
C ALA A 70 6.74 -6.73 9.99
N PRO A 71 7.95 -6.84 9.41
CA PRO A 71 8.21 -6.27 8.09
C PRO A 71 7.36 -6.94 7.01
N GLN A 72 6.73 -6.11 6.17
CA GLN A 72 5.78 -6.51 5.13
C GLN A 72 6.45 -7.00 3.83
N ALA A 73 5.66 -7.52 2.90
CA ALA A 73 6.13 -8.08 1.64
C ALA A 73 6.70 -7.03 0.68
N HIS A 74 6.19 -5.80 0.69
CA HIS A 74 6.61 -4.73 -0.22
C HIS A 74 6.96 -3.44 0.53
N ALA A 75 7.96 -2.72 0.00
CA ALA A 75 8.38 -1.42 0.53
C ALA A 75 8.75 -0.45 -0.58
N VAL A 76 8.45 0.83 -0.37
CA VAL A 76 8.93 1.95 -1.17
C VAL A 76 9.48 3.02 -0.24
N PHE A 77 10.68 3.49 -0.53
CA PHE A 77 11.34 4.60 0.14
C PHE A 77 11.41 5.79 -0.81
N LEU A 78 10.87 6.93 -0.39
CA LEU A 78 10.85 8.17 -1.16
C LEU A 78 11.54 9.26 -0.38
N ALA A 79 12.61 9.82 -0.94
CA ALA A 79 13.21 11.04 -0.38
C ALA A 79 12.68 12.27 -1.11
N PHE A 80 12.50 13.35 -0.35
CA PHE A 80 12.08 14.64 -0.86
C PHE A 80 13.03 15.74 -0.39
N ASP A 81 13.27 16.70 -1.26
CA ASP A 81 13.91 17.97 -0.95
C ASP A 81 12.83 19.05 -0.84
N LEU A 82 12.80 19.81 0.25
CA LEU A 82 11.96 20.99 0.37
C LEU A 82 12.44 22.08 -0.59
N SER A 83 11.49 22.86 -1.10
CA SER A 83 11.83 24.00 -1.95
C SER A 83 12.77 24.97 -1.22
N LYS A 84 13.65 25.65 -1.97
CA LYS A 84 14.62 26.60 -1.39
C LYS A 84 13.96 27.78 -0.64
N LYS A 85 12.68 28.05 -0.94
CA LYS A 85 11.86 29.10 -0.32
C LYS A 85 10.95 28.56 0.78
N ALA A 86 11.07 27.27 1.13
CA ALA A 86 10.23 26.67 2.15
C ALA A 86 10.62 27.18 3.55
N HIS A 87 9.60 27.52 4.32
CA HIS A 87 9.73 27.90 5.72
C HIS A 87 9.00 26.90 6.62
N ARG A 88 8.98 27.19 7.92
CA ARG A 88 8.40 26.29 8.94
C ARG A 88 6.92 25.98 8.67
N GLU A 89 6.18 26.92 8.13
CA GLU A 89 4.76 26.79 7.78
C GLU A 89 4.58 25.77 6.67
N ASN A 90 5.47 25.76 5.67
CA ASN A 90 5.46 24.78 4.59
C ASN A 90 5.70 23.36 5.10
N LEU A 91 6.70 23.18 5.97
CA LEU A 91 6.96 21.88 6.60
C LEU A 91 5.75 21.42 7.44
N THR A 92 5.16 22.33 8.21
CA THR A 92 3.96 22.02 9.00
C THR A 92 2.79 21.59 8.11
N GLY A 93 2.60 22.25 6.97
CA GLY A 93 1.61 21.89 5.97
C GLY A 93 1.85 20.49 5.40
N VAL A 94 3.08 20.20 4.96
CA VAL A 94 3.49 18.89 4.45
C VAL A 94 3.19 17.79 5.47
N LEU A 95 3.62 17.97 6.73
CA LEU A 95 3.42 16.97 7.77
C LEU A 95 1.94 16.76 8.10
N ARG A 96 1.12 17.81 8.10
CA ARG A 96 -0.33 17.69 8.32
C ARG A 96 -1.00 16.95 7.18
N THR A 97 -0.67 17.28 5.93
CA THR A 97 -1.21 16.59 4.75
C THR A 97 -0.85 15.11 4.77
N TRP A 98 0.44 14.78 4.95
CA TRP A 98 0.87 13.39 5.06
C TRP A 98 0.24 12.64 6.23
N THR A 99 0.15 13.26 7.41
CA THR A 99 -0.49 12.63 8.57
C THR A 99 -1.95 12.30 8.27
N HIS A 100 -2.67 13.23 7.64
CA HIS A 100 -4.08 13.02 7.33
C HIS A 100 -4.29 11.93 6.29
N ASP A 101 -3.58 11.99 5.16
CA ASP A 101 -3.73 11.02 4.08
C ASP A 101 -3.24 9.63 4.52
N ALA A 102 -2.09 9.54 5.20
CA ALA A 102 -1.57 8.26 5.68
C ALA A 102 -2.50 7.60 6.71
N ALA A 103 -3.10 8.37 7.62
CA ALA A 103 -4.06 7.84 8.60
C ALA A 103 -5.37 7.35 7.97
N ARG A 104 -5.73 7.87 6.78
CA ARG A 104 -6.89 7.41 6.01
C ARG A 104 -6.53 6.14 5.25
N LEU A 105 -5.44 6.16 4.49
CA LEU A 105 -4.97 5.03 3.69
C LEU A 105 -4.70 3.79 4.56
N ALA A 106 -4.07 3.95 5.73
CA ALA A 106 -3.81 2.84 6.65
C ALA A 106 -5.09 2.16 7.20
N ARG A 107 -6.26 2.81 7.06
CA ARG A 107 -7.57 2.28 7.46
C ARG A 107 -8.47 1.93 6.28
N GLY A 108 -7.90 1.76 5.10
CA GLY A 108 -8.67 1.40 3.91
C GLY A 108 -9.51 2.56 3.36
N ARG A 109 -9.11 3.82 3.60
CA ARG A 109 -9.86 5.01 3.18
C ARG A 109 -9.03 5.88 2.25
N SER A 110 -9.64 6.32 1.16
CA SER A 110 -9.02 7.21 0.19
C SER A 110 -8.53 8.52 0.80
N GLY A 111 -7.41 9.04 0.27
CA GLY A 111 -6.84 10.35 0.63
C GLY A 111 -7.75 11.52 0.23
N LEU A 112 -7.41 12.74 0.66
CA LEU A 112 -8.27 13.90 0.42
C LEU A 112 -8.39 14.30 -1.05
N ALA A 113 -7.28 14.27 -1.79
CA ALA A 113 -7.18 14.70 -3.19
C ALA A 113 -6.90 13.50 -4.12
N ASP A 114 -7.41 12.34 -3.74
CA ASP A 114 -7.19 11.10 -4.45
C ASP A 114 -8.21 10.92 -5.57
N LEU A 115 -7.73 10.56 -6.75
CA LEU A 115 -8.53 10.40 -7.97
C LEU A 115 -8.93 8.94 -8.21
N GLN A 116 -8.44 8.01 -7.37
CA GLN A 116 -8.69 6.58 -7.48
C GLN A 116 -9.04 6.00 -6.09
N PRO A 117 -10.15 6.43 -5.47
CA PRO A 117 -10.51 6.03 -4.11
C PRO A 117 -10.68 4.52 -3.91
N GLU A 118 -11.06 3.79 -4.96
CA GLU A 118 -11.20 2.33 -4.97
C GLU A 118 -9.89 1.59 -4.69
N LEU A 119 -8.73 2.19 -5.00
CA LEU A 119 -7.42 1.61 -4.72
C LEU A 119 -7.03 1.67 -3.24
N ALA A 120 -7.78 2.43 -2.43
CA ALA A 120 -7.54 2.54 -1.00
C ALA A 120 -8.32 1.50 -0.19
N GLU A 121 -9.27 0.76 -0.76
CA GLU A 121 -10.20 -0.11 -0.01
C GLU A 121 -9.49 -1.24 0.76
N HIS A 122 -8.35 -1.70 0.25
CA HIS A 122 -7.57 -2.78 0.85
C HIS A 122 -6.25 -2.26 1.44
N PRO A 123 -6.20 -2.01 2.77
CA PRO A 123 -5.03 -1.45 3.43
C PRO A 123 -3.84 -2.43 3.48
N ALA A 124 -4.03 -3.75 3.42
CA ALA A 124 -2.95 -4.73 3.35
C ALA A 124 -1.77 -4.48 4.32
N ARG A 125 -2.06 -4.16 5.58
CA ARG A 125 -1.08 -3.79 6.62
C ARG A 125 -0.20 -2.59 6.25
N LEU A 126 -0.78 -1.62 5.55
CA LEU A 126 -0.10 -0.39 5.14
C LEU A 126 0.40 0.39 6.36
N THR A 127 1.69 0.68 6.34
CA THR A 127 2.35 1.60 7.27
C THR A 127 3.09 2.69 6.51
N VAL A 128 3.03 3.90 7.03
CA VAL A 128 3.78 5.05 6.50
C VAL A 128 4.60 5.63 7.64
N THR A 129 5.92 5.70 7.47
CA THR A 129 6.86 6.27 8.44
C THR A 129 7.53 7.49 7.83
N ILE A 130 7.54 8.60 8.57
CA ILE A 130 8.18 9.85 8.17
C ILE A 130 9.51 10.00 8.90
N GLY A 131 10.58 10.26 8.15
CA GLY A 131 11.92 10.57 8.65
C GLY A 131 12.38 11.97 8.24
N PHE A 132 13.24 12.58 9.06
CA PHE A 132 13.81 13.91 8.82
C PHE A 132 15.30 13.80 8.53
N GLY A 133 15.75 14.47 7.46
CA GLY A 133 17.15 14.57 7.09
C GLY A 133 17.89 15.67 7.85
N PRO A 134 19.23 15.65 7.84
CA PRO A 134 20.07 16.58 8.61
C PRO A 134 19.92 18.05 8.18
N ASN A 135 19.63 18.30 6.90
CA ASN A 135 19.51 19.65 6.38
C ASN A 135 18.14 20.29 6.62
N LEU A 136 17.11 19.49 6.95
CA LEU A 136 15.73 19.93 7.04
C LEU A 136 15.55 21.06 8.06
N LEU A 137 16.02 20.83 9.28
CA LEU A 137 15.81 21.77 10.39
C LEU A 137 16.54 23.09 10.14
N GLY A 138 17.72 23.05 9.53
CA GLY A 138 18.44 24.26 9.12
C GLY A 138 17.65 25.10 8.11
N LYS A 139 17.06 24.46 7.08
CA LYS A 139 16.27 25.13 6.04
C LYS A 139 15.04 25.87 6.59
N VAL A 140 14.40 25.33 7.64
CA VAL A 140 13.19 25.93 8.23
C VAL A 140 13.47 26.80 9.46
N GLY A 141 14.72 27.20 9.70
CA GLY A 141 15.09 28.08 10.81
C GLY A 141 15.06 27.40 12.20
N LEU A 142 15.11 26.07 12.26
CA LEU A 142 15.09 25.26 13.48
C LEU A 142 16.44 24.56 13.74
N GLY A 143 17.54 25.05 13.15
CA GLY A 143 18.86 24.41 13.25
C GLY A 143 19.32 24.13 14.69
N GLY A 144 19.01 25.05 15.63
CA GLY A 144 19.33 24.86 17.06
C GLY A 144 18.54 23.75 17.77
N ARG A 145 17.57 23.11 17.10
CA ARG A 145 16.79 21.97 17.59
C ARG A 145 17.25 20.64 16.99
N SER A 146 18.24 20.66 16.10
CA SER A 146 18.76 19.43 15.48
C SER A 146 19.48 18.57 16.53
N PRO A 147 19.12 17.29 16.69
CA PRO A 147 19.88 16.38 17.53
C PRO A 147 21.32 16.26 17.03
N GLN A 148 22.29 16.16 17.95
CA GLN A 148 23.72 16.09 17.60
C GLN A 148 24.08 14.88 16.73
N TRP A 149 23.31 13.79 16.82
CA TRP A 149 23.49 12.59 16.02
C TRP A 149 22.94 12.74 14.59
N LEU A 150 22.09 13.73 14.32
CA LEU A 150 21.48 13.95 13.00
C LEU A 150 22.42 14.77 12.12
N ARG A 151 23.53 14.14 11.71
CA ARG A 151 24.57 14.71 10.85
C ARG A 151 25.00 13.68 9.79
N PRO A 152 25.64 14.11 8.69
CA PRO A 152 26.21 13.17 7.72
C PRO A 152 27.08 12.11 8.40
N LEU A 153 26.96 10.87 7.93
CA LEU A 153 27.81 9.79 8.40
C LEU A 153 29.28 10.07 8.04
N PRO A 154 30.24 9.62 8.86
CA PRO A 154 31.64 9.64 8.48
C PRO A 154 31.84 8.89 7.15
N ALA A 155 32.73 9.40 6.30
CA ALA A 155 33.09 8.71 5.07
C ALA A 155 33.91 7.44 5.39
N PHE A 156 33.63 6.36 4.67
CA PHE A 156 34.38 5.10 4.72
C PHE A 156 35.09 4.87 3.38
N PRO A 157 36.26 5.51 3.17
CA PRO A 157 36.90 5.60 1.86
C PRO A 157 37.28 4.24 1.23
N GLN A 158 37.35 3.17 2.01
CA GLN A 158 37.68 1.83 1.54
C GLN A 158 36.49 1.12 0.85
N ILE A 159 35.25 1.46 1.22
CA ILE A 159 34.05 0.72 0.79
C ILE A 159 32.97 1.62 0.18
N ASP A 160 32.98 2.92 0.48
CA ASP A 160 31.94 3.83 0.02
C ASP A 160 32.01 4.02 -1.49
N ARG A 161 30.93 3.60 -2.15
CA ARG A 161 30.63 3.88 -3.56
C ARG A 161 29.28 4.58 -3.65
N LEU A 162 29.11 5.60 -2.81
CA LEU A 162 27.87 6.34 -2.71
C LEU A 162 27.67 7.22 -3.94
N GLU A 163 26.48 7.16 -4.50
CA GLU A 163 26.07 8.07 -5.57
C GLU A 163 25.17 9.15 -4.99
N ASP A 164 25.45 10.42 -5.30
CA ASP A 164 24.68 11.56 -4.79
C ASP A 164 23.19 11.48 -5.11
N ARG A 165 22.85 10.88 -6.26
CA ARG A 165 21.46 10.69 -6.70
C ARG A 165 20.66 9.75 -5.79
N TRP A 166 21.32 8.87 -5.03
CA TRP A 166 20.68 7.94 -4.08
C TRP A 166 20.86 8.34 -2.62
N SER A 167 21.49 9.48 -2.37
CA SER A 167 21.94 9.90 -1.05
C SER A 167 21.24 11.18 -0.59
N GLY A 168 21.08 11.34 0.72
CA GLY A 168 20.46 12.53 1.31
C GLY A 168 18.95 12.64 1.09
N GLY A 169 18.44 13.87 1.20
CA GLY A 169 17.01 14.19 1.26
C GLY A 169 16.67 14.92 2.56
N ASP A 170 15.73 15.87 2.49
CA ASP A 170 15.23 16.59 3.67
C ASP A 170 14.15 15.79 4.42
N LEU A 171 13.31 15.07 3.67
CA LEU A 171 12.22 14.24 4.20
C LEU A 171 12.30 12.84 3.58
N LEU A 172 12.00 11.82 4.37
CA LEU A 172 11.90 10.44 3.93
C LEU A 172 10.49 9.91 4.23
N LEU A 173 9.88 9.26 3.25
CA LEU A 173 8.73 8.37 3.46
C LEU A 173 9.18 6.93 3.27
N GLN A 174 8.98 6.10 4.29
CA GLN A 174 8.98 4.66 4.18
C GLN A 174 7.53 4.18 4.13
N ILE A 175 7.15 3.53 3.03
CA ILE A 175 5.79 3.02 2.80
C ILE A 175 5.90 1.52 2.62
N CYS A 176 5.25 0.76 3.50
CA CYS A 176 5.28 -0.71 3.45
C CYS A 176 3.87 -1.28 3.53
N ALA A 177 3.59 -2.32 2.74
CA ALA A 177 2.34 -3.09 2.79
C ALA A 177 2.58 -4.50 2.24
N ASP A 178 1.63 -5.39 2.45
CA ASP A 178 1.68 -6.77 1.94
C ASP A 178 1.14 -6.89 0.51
N ASP A 179 0.56 -5.82 -0.04
CA ASP A 179 0.13 -5.71 -1.42
C ASP A 179 0.90 -4.60 -2.18
N PRO A 180 1.47 -4.88 -3.37
CA PRO A 180 2.27 -3.90 -4.11
C PRO A 180 1.43 -2.76 -4.71
N LEU A 181 0.15 -2.98 -5.01
CA LEU A 181 -0.74 -1.96 -5.54
C LEU A 181 -1.08 -0.93 -4.46
N THR A 182 -1.36 -1.38 -3.22
CA THR A 182 -1.54 -0.52 -2.05
C THR A 182 -0.31 0.36 -1.80
N VAL A 183 0.91 -0.19 -1.90
CA VAL A 183 2.15 0.61 -1.77
C VAL A 183 2.27 1.65 -2.90
N ALA A 184 2.02 1.26 -4.15
CA ALA A 184 2.12 2.16 -5.30
C ALA A 184 1.08 3.30 -5.23
N HIS A 185 -0.14 2.97 -4.81
CA HIS A 185 -1.22 3.93 -4.60
C HIS A 185 -0.88 4.93 -3.49
N ALA A 186 -0.48 4.44 -2.31
CA ALA A 186 -0.10 5.30 -1.19
C ALA A 186 1.08 6.22 -1.55
N ALA A 187 2.10 5.71 -2.25
CA ALA A 187 3.21 6.51 -2.75
C ALA A 187 2.74 7.65 -3.68
N ARG A 188 1.80 7.37 -4.59
CA ARG A 188 1.25 8.36 -5.50
C ARG A 188 0.47 9.46 -4.76
N VAL A 189 -0.42 9.08 -3.84
CA VAL A 189 -1.25 10.01 -3.07
C VAL A 189 -0.38 10.92 -2.19
N LEU A 190 0.59 10.35 -1.47
CA LEU A 190 1.45 11.12 -0.58
C LEU A 190 2.42 12.02 -1.34
N ALA A 191 2.95 11.58 -2.49
CA ALA A 191 3.81 12.40 -3.33
C ALA A 191 3.04 13.52 -4.06
N SER A 192 1.79 13.28 -4.46
CA SER A 192 0.96 14.32 -5.10
C SER A 192 0.58 15.43 -4.12
N GLY A 193 0.28 15.09 -2.86
CA GLY A 193 -0.15 16.04 -1.82
C GLY A 193 0.89 17.09 -1.42
N VAL A 194 2.15 16.93 -1.83
CA VAL A 194 3.26 17.86 -1.48
C VAL A 194 3.87 18.55 -2.70
N ARG A 195 3.30 18.35 -3.89
CA ARG A 195 3.75 19.02 -5.11
C ARG A 195 3.73 20.54 -4.91
N GLY A 196 4.76 21.21 -5.41
CA GLY A 196 4.95 22.66 -5.27
C GLY A 196 5.67 23.08 -3.99
N VAL A 197 5.66 22.25 -2.93
CA VAL A 197 6.38 22.52 -1.68
C VAL A 197 7.64 21.66 -1.55
N ALA A 198 7.57 20.40 -1.98
CA ALA A 198 8.67 19.45 -1.96
C ALA A 198 8.83 18.78 -3.33
N THR A 199 10.07 18.46 -3.69
CA THR A 199 10.42 17.74 -4.93
C THR A 199 10.99 16.37 -4.58
N GLN A 200 10.50 15.33 -5.24
CA GLN A 200 11.05 13.98 -5.04
C GLN A 200 12.51 13.95 -5.52
N ARG A 201 13.41 13.52 -4.63
CA ARG A 201 14.85 13.41 -4.87
C ARG A 201 15.20 12.05 -5.46
N TRP A 202 14.74 10.98 -4.81
CA TRP A 202 14.95 9.61 -5.26
C TRP A 202 13.84 8.68 -4.76
N VAL A 203 13.72 7.52 -5.40
CA VAL A 203 12.81 6.45 -5.01
C VAL A 203 13.54 5.11 -5.04
N GLN A 204 13.43 4.33 -3.97
CA GLN A 204 13.94 2.96 -3.92
C GLN A 204 12.80 2.01 -3.58
N ARG A 205 12.74 0.86 -4.28
CA ARG A 205 11.70 -0.15 -4.07
C ARG A 205 12.35 -1.43 -3.58
N GLY A 206 11.70 -2.07 -2.62
CA GLY A 206 12.12 -3.33 -2.04
C GLY A 206 10.95 -4.32 -1.98
N PHE A 207 11.29 -5.59 -1.96
CA PHE A 207 10.33 -6.67 -1.80
C PHE A 207 10.93 -7.80 -0.98
N ARG A 208 10.04 -8.60 -0.41
CA ARG A 208 10.31 -9.85 0.28
C ARG A 208 9.39 -10.92 -0.31
N ARG A 209 9.41 -12.12 0.26
CA ARG A 209 8.45 -13.16 -0.08
C ARG A 209 7.03 -12.67 0.22
N ALA A 210 6.09 -13.03 -0.65
CA ALA A 210 4.69 -12.75 -0.43
C ALA A 210 4.17 -13.43 0.85
N VAL A 211 3.10 -12.89 1.41
CA VAL A 211 2.45 -13.45 2.60
C VAL A 211 2.07 -14.91 2.34
N GLY A 212 2.29 -15.78 3.32
CA GLY A 212 1.99 -17.22 3.22
C GLY A 212 2.99 -18.07 2.43
N THR A 213 3.99 -17.48 1.75
CA THR A 213 4.95 -18.25 0.93
C THR A 213 5.96 -19.06 1.76
N ASP A 214 6.32 -18.59 2.95
CA ASP A 214 7.25 -19.30 3.84
C ASP A 214 6.64 -19.47 5.24
N PRO A 215 6.15 -20.67 5.59
CA PRO A 215 5.54 -20.93 6.88
C PRO A 215 6.53 -20.83 8.05
N SER A 216 7.85 -20.82 7.78
CA SER A 216 8.86 -20.64 8.82
C SER A 216 9.09 -19.18 9.23
N GLY A 217 8.52 -18.21 8.50
CA GLY A 217 8.68 -16.78 8.78
C GLY A 217 10.12 -16.26 8.64
N ARG A 218 11.03 -17.05 8.08
CA ARG A 218 12.45 -16.71 7.99
C ARG A 218 12.69 -15.59 6.98
N MET A 219 13.57 -14.67 7.35
CA MET A 219 13.97 -13.56 6.50
C MET A 219 15.02 -14.07 5.51
N SER A 220 14.64 -14.24 4.24
CA SER A 220 15.59 -14.56 3.17
C SER A 220 16.15 -13.27 2.59
N ARG A 221 17.48 -13.08 2.62
CA ARG A 221 18.15 -12.06 1.81
C ARG A 221 18.46 -12.62 0.42
N ALA A 222 18.51 -11.75 -0.58
CA ALA A 222 18.88 -12.13 -1.95
C ALA A 222 20.30 -12.72 -2.07
N SER A 223 21.15 -12.58 -1.04
CA SER A 223 22.55 -13.01 -1.04
C SER A 223 22.92 -14.08 0.02
N GLU A 224 21.98 -14.69 0.75
CA GLU A 224 22.26 -15.82 1.67
C GLU A 224 21.72 -17.12 1.02
N PHE A 225 22.44 -18.24 0.80
CA PHE A 225 23.54 -18.89 1.55
C PHE A 225 23.58 -18.51 3.02
N CYS A 226 22.70 -19.15 3.79
CA CYS A 226 22.63 -19.08 5.25
C CYS A 226 23.98 -19.51 5.84
N PRO A 227 24.55 -18.75 6.79
CA PRO A 227 24.33 -19.15 8.18
C PRO A 227 24.22 -17.97 9.16
N GLY A 228 23.28 -18.06 10.11
CA GLY A 228 23.45 -17.48 11.44
C GLY A 228 22.57 -16.28 11.81
N ALA A 229 21.63 -16.55 12.72
CA ALA A 229 21.00 -15.67 13.71
C ALA A 229 20.51 -14.28 13.26
N VAL A 230 19.18 -14.15 13.19
CA VAL A 230 18.50 -12.85 13.27
C VAL A 230 18.69 -12.29 14.69
N LEU A 231 19.77 -11.55 14.93
CA LEU A 231 19.95 -10.76 16.14
C LEU A 231 18.96 -9.59 16.09
N ARG A 232 17.81 -9.75 16.76
CA ARG A 232 16.92 -8.62 17.08
C ARG A 232 17.31 -8.05 18.43
N PRO A 233 17.32 -6.73 18.61
CA PRO A 233 17.49 -6.14 19.93
C PRO A 233 16.40 -6.68 20.86
N ALA A 234 16.79 -7.11 22.06
CA ALA A 234 15.85 -7.48 23.11
C ALA A 234 15.00 -6.24 23.45
N ARG A 235 13.69 -6.48 23.66
CA ARG A 235 12.71 -5.43 23.99
C ARG A 235 13.08 -4.71 25.28
#